data_AF-A0A7Y8GXW9-F1
#
_entry.id   AF-A0A7Y8GXW9-F1
#
_cell.length_a   1.000
_cell.length_b   1.000
_cell.length_c   1.000
_cell.angle_alpha   90.00
_cell.angle_beta   90.00
_cell.angle_gamma   90.00
#
_symmetry.space_group_name_H-M   'P 1'
#
loop_
_entity.id
_entity.type
_entity.pdbx_description
1 polymer ?
#
loop_
_entity_poly.entity_id
_entity_poly.type
_entity_poly.pdbx_seq_one_letter_code
_entity_poly.pdbx_strand_id
1 'polypeptide(L)'
;MKTLIWSLAALLAAGWTGLVALTHQLAGWLLGAMDAGALTQAGGAVGGWSVPAAPAWLAPWVDTAELAALQALAADGVQWLGAVLPSGDALMAWVGPLLWVGWGFGLLTLLAVAGLLHWLVGRFAGPASLQGASA
;
A
#
# COMPACT_ATOMS: atom_id res chain seq x y z
N MET A 1 19.85 8.71 -15.88
CA MET A 1 19.20 9.03 -14.58
C MET A 1 17.68 9.14 -14.69
N LYS A 2 17.15 9.90 -15.67
CA LYS A 2 15.69 10.03 -15.87
C LYS A 2 14.94 8.71 -16.07
N THR A 3 15.48 7.76 -16.83
CA THR A 3 14.89 6.42 -17.02
C THR A 3 14.79 5.62 -15.73
N LEU A 4 15.80 5.71 -14.88
CA LEU A 4 15.88 5.00 -13.60
C LEU A 4 14.80 5.47 -12.61
N ILE A 5 14.54 6.79 -12.54
CA ILE A 5 13.48 7.38 -11.72
C ILE A 5 12.11 6.84 -12.14
N TRP A 6 11.83 6.83 -13.45
CA TRP A 6 10.56 6.33 -13.97
C TRP A 6 10.42 4.80 -13.83
N SER A 7 11.50 4.03 -14.00
CA SER A 7 11.49 2.59 -13.75
C SER A 7 11.18 2.27 -12.29
N LEU A 8 11.80 2.97 -11.35
CA LEU A 8 11.54 2.78 -9.91
C LEU A 8 10.10 3.19 -9.55
N ALA A 9 9.65 4.34 -10.06
CA ALA A 9 8.27 4.79 -9.86
C ALA A 9 7.24 3.82 -10.44
N ALA A 10 7.51 3.23 -11.61
CA ALA A 10 6.66 2.21 -12.22
C ALA A 10 6.61 0.93 -11.37
N LEU A 11 7.74 0.50 -10.80
CA LEU A 11 7.80 -0.63 -9.87
C LEU A 11 6.98 -0.36 -8.59
N LEU A 12 7.13 0.83 -8.00
CA LEU A 12 6.34 1.22 -6.83
C LEU A 12 4.86 1.33 -7.16
N ALA A 13 4.51 1.88 -8.33
CA ALA A 13 3.12 1.96 -8.79
C ALA A 13 2.50 0.59 -9.06
N ALA A 14 3.28 -0.35 -9.61
CA ALA A 14 2.85 -1.74 -9.78
C ALA A 14 2.64 -2.42 -8.43
N GLY A 15 3.55 -2.22 -7.46
CA GLY A 15 3.40 -2.72 -6.09
C GLY A 15 2.17 -2.13 -5.39
N TRP A 16 1.97 -0.82 -5.48
CA TRP A 16 0.79 -0.12 -4.95
C TRP A 16 -0.52 -0.63 -5.58
N THR A 17 -0.54 -0.79 -6.90
CA THR A 17 -1.72 -1.30 -7.63
C THR A 17 -1.99 -2.75 -7.25
N GLY A 18 -0.95 -3.58 -7.12
CA GLY A 18 -1.06 -4.95 -6.63
C GLY A 18 -1.64 -5.01 -5.22
N LEU A 19 -1.16 -4.15 -4.31
CA LEU A 19 -1.68 -4.05 -2.95
C LEU A 19 -3.17 -3.70 -2.93
N VAL A 20 -3.58 -2.66 -3.65
CA VAL A 20 -5.00 -2.28 -3.77
C VAL A 20 -5.83 -3.43 -4.35
N ALA A 21 -5.33 -4.12 -5.38
CA ALA A 21 -6.05 -5.24 -5.99
C ALA A 21 -6.23 -6.41 -5.01
N LEU A 22 -5.20 -6.73 -4.21
CA LEU A 22 -5.29 -7.73 -3.14
C LEU A 22 -6.30 -7.30 -2.07
N THR A 23 -6.27 -6.03 -1.65
CA THR A 23 -7.25 -5.49 -0.69
C THR A 23 -8.67 -5.57 -1.24
N HIS A 24 -8.88 -5.29 -2.53
CA HIS A 24 -10.19 -5.39 -3.16
C HIS A 24 -10.71 -6.83 -3.20
N GLN A 25 -9.86 -7.80 -3.59
CA GLN A 25 -10.23 -9.22 -3.57
C GLN A 25 -10.52 -9.71 -2.16
N LEU A 26 -9.69 -9.32 -1.18
CA LEU A 26 -9.88 -9.67 0.21
C LEU A 26 -11.18 -9.08 0.77
N ALA A 27 -11.49 -7.82 0.45
CA ALA A 27 -12.74 -7.19 0.83
C ALA A 27 -13.95 -7.93 0.22
N GLY A 28 -13.91 -8.26 -1.08
CA GLY A 28 -14.97 -9.04 -1.72
C GLY A 28 -15.16 -10.42 -1.07
N TRP A 29 -14.07 -11.11 -0.73
CA TRP A 29 -14.12 -12.40 -0.03
C TRP A 29 -14.72 -12.28 1.38
N LEU A 30 -14.27 -11.30 2.18
CA LEU A 30 -14.80 -11.03 3.53
C LEU A 30 -16.28 -10.71 3.50
N LEU A 31 -16.71 -9.89 2.53
CA LEU A 31 -18.10 -9.49 2.36
C LEU A 31 -18.99 -10.70 2.02
N GLY A 32 -18.55 -11.60 1.15
CA GLY A 32 -19.24 -12.88 0.91
C GLY A 32 -19.33 -13.76 2.15
N ALA A 33 -18.34 -13.69 3.04
CA ALA A 33 -18.35 -14.42 4.32
C ALA A 33 -19.25 -13.77 5.39
N MET A 34 -19.56 -12.46 5.28
CA MET A 34 -20.52 -11.79 6.18
C MET A 34 -21.93 -12.36 6.04
N ASP A 35 -22.35 -12.65 4.81
CA ASP A 35 -23.65 -13.25 4.50
C ASP A 35 -23.79 -14.66 5.12
N ALA A 36 -22.67 -15.30 5.43
CA ALA A 36 -22.58 -16.58 6.13
C ALA A 36 -22.43 -16.46 7.67
N GLY A 37 -22.46 -15.24 8.24
CA GLY A 37 -22.33 -15.01 9.69
C GLY A 37 -20.90 -15.14 10.27
N ALA A 38 -19.87 -15.14 9.43
CA ALA A 38 -18.50 -15.53 9.81
C ALA A 38 -17.61 -14.40 10.39
N LEU A 39 -18.06 -13.14 10.41
CA LEU A 39 -17.23 -12.00 10.80
C LEU A 39 -16.73 -12.03 12.25
N THR A 40 -17.60 -12.44 13.17
CA THR A 40 -17.25 -12.49 14.60
C THR A 40 -16.16 -13.54 14.87
N GLN A 41 -16.12 -14.61 14.07
CA GLN A 41 -15.07 -15.63 14.11
C GLN A 41 -13.77 -15.16 13.42
N ALA A 42 -13.89 -14.32 12.37
CA ALA A 42 -12.73 -13.80 11.64
C ALA A 42 -11.87 -12.85 12.49
N GLY A 43 -12.48 -12.01 13.33
CA GLY A 43 -11.73 -11.13 14.26
C GLY A 43 -10.83 -11.90 15.22
N GLY A 44 -11.30 -13.05 15.74
CA GLY A 44 -10.50 -13.94 16.58
C GLY A 44 -9.37 -14.66 15.82
N ALA A 45 -9.61 -15.02 14.55
CA ALA A 45 -8.62 -15.67 13.71
C ALA A 45 -7.45 -14.73 13.32
N VAL A 46 -7.72 -13.44 13.09
CA VAL A 46 -6.69 -12.43 12.78
C VAL A 46 -5.78 -12.17 13.99
N GLY A 47 -6.35 -12.09 15.20
CA GLY A 47 -5.58 -11.93 16.43
C GLY A 47 -4.76 -13.16 16.83
N GLY A 48 -5.14 -14.35 16.36
CA GLY A 48 -4.41 -15.60 16.59
C GLY A 48 -3.30 -15.90 15.57
N TRP A 49 -3.14 -15.06 14.54
CA TRP A 49 -2.18 -15.33 13.49
C TRP A 49 -0.76 -15.06 13.98
N SER A 50 0.02 -16.11 14.29
CA SER A 50 1.42 -15.93 14.66
C SER A 50 2.23 -15.56 13.43
N VAL A 51 2.84 -14.37 13.43
CA VAL A 51 3.77 -13.98 12.36
C VAL A 51 4.95 -14.96 12.41
N PRO A 52 5.22 -15.72 11.34
CA PRO A 52 6.37 -16.62 11.30
C PRO A 52 7.64 -15.81 11.59
N ALA A 53 8.56 -16.35 12.40
CA ALA A 53 9.83 -15.69 12.66
C ALA A 53 10.48 -15.30 11.33
N ALA A 54 10.69 -13.99 11.13
CA ALA A 54 11.23 -13.48 9.88
C ALA A 54 12.60 -14.13 9.64
N PRO A 55 12.91 -14.58 8.41
CA PRO A 55 14.22 -15.11 8.08
C PRO A 55 15.34 -14.14 8.47
N ALA A 56 16.50 -14.64 8.90
CA ALA A 56 17.57 -13.80 9.45
C ALA A 56 18.06 -12.68 8.50
N TRP A 57 17.92 -12.85 7.18
CA TRP A 57 18.25 -11.83 6.18
C TRP A 57 17.27 -10.65 6.14
N LEU A 58 16.08 -10.83 6.71
CA LEU A 58 14.99 -9.87 6.80
C LEU A 58 15.01 -9.10 8.12
N ALA A 59 15.72 -9.61 9.14
CA ALA A 59 15.83 -9.02 10.47
C ALA A 59 16.30 -7.55 10.50
N PRO A 60 17.25 -7.08 9.65
CA PRO A 60 17.61 -5.66 9.64
C PRO A 60 16.63 -4.78 8.86
N TRP A 61 15.66 -5.36 8.14
CA TRP A 61 14.71 -4.64 7.27
C TRP A 61 13.29 -4.61 7.83
N VAL A 62 12.96 -5.50 8.76
CA VAL A 62 11.62 -5.65 9.32
C VAL A 62 11.69 -5.75 10.83
N ASP A 63 11.14 -4.76 11.50
CA ASP A 63 10.96 -4.75 12.95
C ASP A 63 9.71 -5.58 13.31
N THR A 64 9.89 -6.58 14.19
CA THR A 64 8.79 -7.41 14.68
C THR A 64 7.76 -6.62 15.48
N ALA A 65 8.15 -5.49 16.09
CA ALA A 65 7.24 -4.57 16.75
C ALA A 65 6.35 -3.83 15.75
N GLU A 66 6.88 -3.44 14.58
CA GLU A 66 6.09 -2.81 13.51
C GLU A 66 5.09 -3.80 12.91
N LEU A 67 5.50 -5.07 12.72
CA LEU A 67 4.59 -6.13 12.31
C LEU A 67 3.47 -6.38 13.32
N ALA A 68 3.80 -6.41 14.60
CA ALA A 68 2.81 -6.56 15.68
C ALA A 68 1.85 -5.36 15.73
N ALA A 69 2.35 -4.13 15.54
CA ALA A 69 1.51 -2.94 15.44
C ALA A 69 0.58 -2.99 14.22
N LEU A 70 1.06 -3.48 13.08
CA LEU A 70 0.26 -3.67 11.87
C LEU A 70 -0.86 -4.70 12.10
N GLN A 71 -0.54 -5.79 12.80
CA GLN A 71 -1.50 -6.81 13.19
C GLN A 71 -2.56 -6.28 14.15
N ALA A 72 -2.15 -5.50 15.16
CA ALA A 72 -3.07 -4.84 16.08
C ALA A 72 -3.99 -3.86 15.34
N LEU A 73 -3.44 -3.05 14.44
CA LEU A 73 -4.22 -2.14 13.60
C LEU A 73 -5.23 -2.88 12.72
N ALA A 74 -4.85 -4.04 12.17
CA ALA A 74 -5.75 -4.87 11.39
C ALA A 74 -6.88 -5.45 12.25
N ALA A 75 -6.57 -5.96 13.44
CA ALA A 75 -7.57 -6.49 14.38
C ALA A 75 -8.54 -5.39 14.85
N ASP A 76 -8.00 -4.22 15.24
CA ASP A 76 -8.79 -3.06 15.64
C ASP A 76 -9.67 -2.55 14.50
N GLY A 77 -9.15 -2.53 13.28
CA GLY A 77 -9.92 -2.16 12.09
C GLY A 77 -11.10 -3.09 11.84
N VAL A 78 -10.92 -4.40 11.95
CA VAL A 78 -12.00 -5.40 11.81
C VAL A 78 -13.03 -5.24 12.92
N GLN A 79 -12.60 -5.02 14.16
CA GLN A 79 -13.50 -4.85 15.30
C GLN A 79 -14.28 -3.52 15.21
N TRP A 80 -13.63 -2.44 14.81
CA TRP A 80 -14.26 -1.15 14.56
C TRP A 80 -15.29 -1.22 13.43
N LEU A 81 -14.97 -1.92 12.33
CA LEU A 81 -15.92 -2.18 11.24
C LEU A 81 -17.14 -2.96 11.73
N GLY A 82 -16.95 -4.00 12.56
CA GLY A 82 -18.04 -4.73 13.17
C GLY A 82 -18.93 -3.89 14.10
N ALA A 83 -18.37 -2.84 14.73
CA ALA A 83 -19.09 -1.95 15.65
C ALA A 83 -19.82 -0.79 14.94
N VAL A 84 -19.25 -0.27 13.85
CA VAL A 84 -19.78 0.91 13.15
C VAL A 84 -20.77 0.54 12.05
N LEU A 85 -20.70 -0.67 11.50
CA LEU A 85 -21.58 -1.05 10.41
C LEU A 85 -22.90 -1.68 10.87
N PRO A 86 -24.05 -1.05 10.54
CA PRO A 86 -25.36 -1.62 10.84
C PRO A 86 -25.73 -2.78 9.90
N SER A 87 -25.14 -2.83 8.69
CA SER A 87 -25.41 -3.87 7.66
C SER A 87 -24.26 -3.98 6.64
N GLY A 88 -24.02 -5.18 6.12
CA GLY A 88 -22.96 -5.45 5.13
C GLY A 88 -23.19 -4.79 3.77
N ASP A 89 -24.46 -4.58 3.38
CA ASP A 89 -24.82 -3.92 2.11
C ASP A 89 -24.35 -2.46 2.03
N ALA A 90 -24.43 -1.72 3.14
CA ALA A 90 -23.94 -0.36 3.20
C ALA A 90 -22.41 -0.31 3.04
N LEU A 91 -21.67 -1.30 3.56
CA LEU A 91 -20.21 -1.41 3.34
C LEU A 91 -19.88 -1.63 1.87
N MET A 92 -20.59 -2.57 1.25
CA MET A 92 -20.38 -3.00 -0.13
C MET A 92 -20.50 -1.83 -1.09
N ALA A 93 -21.46 -0.93 -0.85
CA ALA A 93 -21.67 0.26 -1.67
C ALA A 93 -20.47 1.24 -1.63
N TRP A 94 -19.74 1.30 -0.53
CA TRP A 94 -18.65 2.27 -0.31
C TRP A 94 -17.24 1.69 -0.49
N VAL A 95 -17.05 0.39 -0.33
CA VAL A 95 -15.74 -0.29 -0.48
C VAL A 95 -15.13 -0.01 -1.84
N GLY A 96 -15.89 -0.20 -2.93
CA GLY A 96 -15.41 0.06 -4.28
C GLY A 96 -14.95 1.51 -4.50
N PRO A 97 -15.80 2.51 -4.23
CA PRO A 97 -15.44 3.92 -4.31
C PRO A 97 -14.22 4.30 -3.46
N LEU A 98 -14.14 3.85 -2.19
CA LEU A 98 -13.02 4.16 -1.30
C LEU A 98 -11.70 3.55 -1.79
N LEU A 99 -11.73 2.31 -2.28
CA LEU A 99 -10.56 1.65 -2.89
C LEU A 99 -10.06 2.42 -4.11
N TRP A 100 -10.98 2.88 -4.96
CA TRP A 100 -10.63 3.69 -6.13
C TRP A 100 -10.04 5.05 -5.76
N VAL A 101 -10.62 5.73 -4.77
CA VAL A 101 -10.10 7.00 -4.26
C VAL A 101 -8.71 6.81 -3.66
N GLY A 102 -8.53 5.78 -2.82
CA GLY A 102 -7.25 5.44 -2.23
C GLY A 102 -6.20 5.13 -3.30
N TRP A 103 -6.55 4.27 -4.26
CA TRP A 103 -5.67 3.95 -5.40
C TRP A 103 -5.23 5.19 -6.16
N GLY A 104 -6.19 6.04 -6.55
CA GLY A 104 -5.94 7.25 -7.31
C GLY A 104 -5.06 8.24 -6.55
N PHE A 105 -5.32 8.42 -5.26
CA PHE A 105 -4.51 9.29 -4.40
C PHE A 105 -3.07 8.78 -4.26
N GLY A 106 -2.89 7.47 -4.04
CA GLY A 106 -1.55 6.87 -3.98
C GLY A 106 -0.80 6.98 -5.30
N LEU A 107 -1.47 6.71 -6.43
CA LEU A 107 -0.85 6.81 -7.76
C LEU A 107 -0.48 8.26 -8.09
N LEU A 108 -1.37 9.22 -7.82
CA LEU A 108 -1.11 10.64 -8.01
C LEU A 108 0.09 11.11 -7.18
N THR A 109 0.19 10.67 -5.93
CA THR A 109 1.31 11.01 -5.04
C THR A 109 2.63 10.46 -5.60
N LEU A 110 2.65 9.18 -6.03
CA LEU A 110 3.83 8.57 -6.65
C LEU A 110 4.26 9.31 -7.93
N LEU A 111 3.30 9.67 -8.78
CA LEU A 111 3.55 10.42 -10.00
C LEU A 111 4.06 11.84 -9.71
N ALA A 112 3.49 12.52 -8.71
CA ALA A 112 3.92 13.85 -8.31
C ALA A 112 5.37 13.83 -7.81
N VAL A 113 5.73 12.87 -6.96
CA VAL A 113 7.10 12.68 -6.47
C VAL A 113 8.07 12.37 -7.61
N ALA A 114 7.71 11.44 -8.50
CA ALA A 114 8.53 11.09 -9.66
C ALA A 114 8.74 12.28 -10.61
N GLY A 115 7.68 13.06 -10.87
CA GLY A 115 7.72 14.27 -11.67
C GLY A 115 8.62 15.35 -11.06
N LEU A 116 8.50 15.57 -9.75
CA LEU A 116 9.35 16.51 -9.01
C LEU A 116 10.82 16.13 -9.09
N LEU A 117 11.15 14.85 -8.82
CA LEU A 117 12.51 14.31 -8.95
C LEU A 117 13.05 14.47 -10.36
N HIS A 118 12.24 14.16 -11.38
CA HIS A 118 12.63 14.33 -12.79
C HIS A 118 12.93 15.79 -13.12
N TRP A 119 12.09 16.71 -12.65
CA TRP A 119 12.26 18.15 -12.87
C TRP A 119 13.53 18.67 -12.20
N LEU A 120 13.77 18.31 -10.93
CA LEU A 120 14.98 18.70 -10.20
C LEU A 120 16.25 18.20 -10.91
N VAL A 121 16.28 16.93 -11.33
CA VAL A 121 17.43 16.38 -12.08
C VAL A 121 17.64 17.12 -13.41
N GLY A 122 16.57 17.47 -14.12
CA GLY A 122 16.65 18.27 -15.34
C GLY A 122 17.11 19.71 -15.12
N ARG A 123 16.77 20.29 -13.96
CA ARG A 123 17.14 21.67 -13.56
C ARG A 123 18.61 21.79 -13.19
N PHE A 124 19.18 20.77 -12.52
CA PHE A 124 20.55 20.80 -12.00
C PHE A 124 21.59 20.11 -12.89
N ALA A 125 21.18 19.31 -13.88
CA ALA A 125 22.08 18.71 -14.87
C ALA A 125 22.40 19.66 -16.06
N GLY A 126 22.64 20.94 -15.79
CA GLY A 126 23.07 21.95 -16.77
C GLY A 126 24.45 21.65 -17.38
N PRO A 127 24.78 22.23 -18.54
CA PRO A 127 25.70 21.63 -19.51
C PRO A 127 27.13 21.55 -18.99
N ALA A 128 27.65 20.33 -18.89
CA ALA A 128 29.07 20.04 -18.83
C ALA A 128 29.70 20.36 -20.19
N SER A 129 29.79 21.63 -20.56
CA SER A 129 30.38 22.07 -21.83
C SER A 129 31.37 23.21 -21.61
N LEU A 130 32.37 23.04 -20.74
CA LEU A 130 33.57 23.91 -20.69
C LEU A 130 34.79 23.14 -20.13
N GLN A 131 35.13 21.98 -20.70
CA GLN A 131 36.40 21.28 -20.38
C GLN A 131 37.00 20.65 -21.65
N GLY A 132 37.26 21.49 -22.64
CA GLY A 132 37.89 21.07 -23.90
C GLY A 132 38.48 22.21 -24.73
N ALA A 133 38.64 23.41 -24.16
CA ALA A 133 39.14 24.58 -24.88
C ALA A 133 40.16 25.35 -24.04
N SER A 134 41.36 24.78 -23.91
CA SER A 134 42.64 25.48 -23.67
C SER A 134 43.72 24.44 -24.00
N ALA A 135 44.16 24.39 -25.26
CA ALA A 135 45.33 25.13 -25.79
C ALA A 135 46.64 24.44 -25.39
#